data_AF-A0A067NSJ2-F1
#
_entry.id   AF-A0A067NSJ2-F1
#
_cell.length_a   1.000
_cell.length_b   1.000
_cell.length_c   1.000
_cell.angle_alpha   90.00
_cell.angle_beta   90.00
_cell.angle_gamma   90.00
#
_symmetry.space_group_name_H-M   'P 1'
#
loop_
_entity.id
_entity.type
_entity.pdbx_description
1 polymer ?
#
loop_
_entity_poly.entity_id
_entity_poly.type
_entity_poly.pdbx_seq_one_letter_code
_entity_poly.pdbx_strand_id
1 'polypeptide(L)'
;MLPISKSAFPTFPPFPDDFATHPLVIVDYELIKAGDKDEIEQLWKAATELGFWYLKNHGVEQEANNMFDMGRETMDLPLEEKMKYEQGDGGSSFGYKARGQVATDAMGTRDNIEFINVAKDDALAWPKQAHRSYPRTVNARMESTVVPFVRKSMEVNATLLDVFNEKLGLPEGALAKRHSVEEFSGSEARCTKSPPTPTETRLGIGAHTDFGSLSFLHNRLGGLQVLPPNSETWQYIKPIPGYAICNLGDAMAIFSGGILRSNIHRVCPPPGAQKHWERWSLVYFTRPGNSVNLHALVEESPLIADYVAKHPEGIHETGATSLEWFTRRIKNQRISNRKGPETWMASRGTEIRV
;
A
#
# COMPACT_ATOMS: atom_id res chain seq x y z
N MET A 1 -19.68 5.77 25.78
CA MET A 1 -18.53 6.54 25.27
C MET A 1 -17.26 5.83 25.71
N LEU A 2 -16.58 5.14 24.79
CA LEU A 2 -15.24 4.64 25.04
C LEU A 2 -14.28 5.84 25.10
N PRO A 3 -13.31 5.89 26.02
CA PRO A 3 -12.37 6.98 26.09
C PRO A 3 -11.54 6.98 24.80
N ILE A 4 -11.55 8.12 24.10
CA ILE A 4 -10.65 8.38 22.96
C ILE A 4 -9.23 8.22 23.50
N SER A 5 -8.56 7.14 23.14
CA SER A 5 -7.13 6.94 23.40
C SER A 5 -6.41 8.21 22.93
N LYS A 6 -5.76 8.92 23.85
CA LYS A 6 -4.96 10.10 23.51
C LYS A 6 -3.88 9.61 22.53
N SER A 7 -4.05 9.96 21.27
CA SER A 7 -3.05 9.73 20.22
C SER A 7 -1.68 10.14 20.76
N ALA A 8 -0.72 9.22 20.75
CA ALA A 8 0.65 9.48 21.18
C ALA A 8 1.42 10.41 20.22
N PHE A 9 0.78 10.85 19.13
CA PHE A 9 1.34 11.84 18.20
C PHE A 9 1.12 13.27 18.70
N PRO A 10 2.11 14.15 18.54
CA PRO A 10 1.95 15.57 18.83
C PRO A 10 0.89 16.19 17.91
N THR A 11 0.31 17.31 18.34
CA THR A 11 -0.51 18.14 17.45
C THR A 11 0.39 18.68 16.34
N PHE A 12 0.19 18.19 15.12
CA PHE A 12 0.93 18.64 13.95
C PHE A 12 0.43 20.00 13.45
N PRO A 13 1.29 20.81 12.80
CA PRO A 13 0.83 22.01 12.13
C PRO A 13 -0.20 21.63 11.04
N PRO A 14 -1.17 22.52 10.77
CA PRO A 14 -2.20 22.25 9.77
C PRO A 14 -1.57 22.00 8.39
N PHE A 15 -2.28 21.23 7.57
CA PHE A 15 -1.91 21.10 6.17
C PHE A 15 -2.03 22.49 5.50
N PRO A 16 -0.99 22.94 4.78
CA PRO A 16 -0.97 24.30 4.22
C PRO A 16 -1.93 24.45 3.02
N ASP A 17 -2.57 25.61 2.90
CA ASP A 17 -3.60 25.88 1.87
C ASP A 17 -3.02 26.27 0.50
N ASP A 18 -1.72 26.60 0.42
CA ASP A 18 -1.02 27.06 -0.79
C ASP A 18 -0.48 25.92 -1.67
N PHE A 19 -0.71 24.66 -1.29
CA PHE A 19 -0.29 23.49 -2.05
C PHE A 19 -1.46 22.89 -2.84
N ALA A 20 -1.20 22.49 -4.09
CA ALA A 20 -2.19 21.78 -4.89
C ALA A 20 -2.57 20.45 -4.20
N THR A 21 -3.86 20.27 -3.92
CA THR A 21 -4.42 19.06 -3.33
C THR A 21 -5.44 18.42 -4.25
N HIS A 22 -5.49 17.09 -4.27
CA HIS A 22 -6.56 16.36 -4.94
C HIS A 22 -7.64 15.95 -3.92
N PRO A 23 -8.91 16.32 -4.11
CA PRO A 23 -9.99 15.82 -3.28
C PRO A 23 -10.23 14.35 -3.60
N LEU A 24 -10.09 13.47 -2.61
CA LEU A 24 -10.52 12.09 -2.77
C LEU A 24 -12.00 11.96 -2.43
N VAL A 25 -12.66 11.02 -3.11
CA VAL A 25 -13.98 10.53 -2.71
C VAL A 25 -13.89 9.96 -1.30
N ILE A 26 -14.85 10.29 -0.44
CA ILE A 26 -14.97 9.72 0.89
C ILE A 26 -15.94 8.55 0.80
N VAL A 27 -15.52 7.38 1.24
CA VAL A 27 -16.34 6.17 1.35
C VAL A 27 -16.55 5.80 2.82
N ASP A 28 -17.76 5.42 3.19
CA ASP A 28 -18.18 4.94 4.50
C ASP A 28 -18.18 3.41 4.56
N TYR A 29 -17.25 2.83 5.33
CA TYR A 29 -17.09 1.38 5.41
C TYR A 29 -18.33 0.66 5.96
N GLU A 30 -19.04 1.26 6.93
CA GLU A 30 -20.20 0.62 7.53
C GLU A 30 -21.41 0.61 6.57
N LEU A 31 -21.53 1.62 5.69
CA LEU A 31 -22.54 1.62 4.63
C LEU A 31 -22.22 0.58 3.55
N ILE A 32 -20.93 0.42 3.19
CA ILE A 32 -20.51 -0.69 2.31
C ILE A 32 -20.89 -2.05 2.92
N LYS A 33 -20.59 -2.27 4.21
CA LYS A 33 -20.98 -3.52 4.92
C LYS A 33 -22.49 -3.73 4.97
N ALA A 34 -23.26 -2.65 5.03
CA ALA A 34 -24.73 -2.70 5.01
C ALA A 34 -25.30 -2.96 3.61
N GLY A 35 -24.47 -3.00 2.56
CA GLY A 35 -24.91 -3.17 1.18
C GLY A 35 -25.59 -1.92 0.62
N ASP A 36 -25.25 -0.74 1.12
CA ASP A 36 -25.78 0.52 0.60
C ASP A 36 -25.35 0.73 -0.85
N LYS A 37 -26.34 0.86 -1.74
CA LYS A 37 -26.09 0.90 -3.19
C LYS A 37 -25.40 2.19 -3.62
N ASP A 38 -25.75 3.32 -3.03
CA ASP A 38 -25.19 4.61 -3.41
C ASP A 38 -23.71 4.68 -2.97
N GLU A 39 -23.41 4.14 -1.78
CA GLU A 39 -22.04 4.03 -1.29
C GLU A 39 -21.19 3.07 -2.14
N ILE A 40 -21.77 1.94 -2.57
CA ILE A 40 -21.11 0.99 -3.48
C ILE A 40 -20.81 1.65 -4.84
N GLU A 41 -21.74 2.43 -5.40
CA GLU A 41 -21.48 3.18 -6.64
C GLU A 41 -20.41 4.27 -6.44
N GLN A 42 -20.37 4.90 -5.26
CA GLN A 42 -19.35 5.88 -4.93
C GLN A 42 -17.96 5.25 -4.82
N LEU A 43 -17.84 4.08 -4.19
CA LEU A 43 -16.62 3.28 -4.18
C LEU A 43 -16.22 2.85 -5.59
N TRP A 44 -17.17 2.35 -6.38
CA TRP A 44 -16.93 1.92 -7.76
C TRP A 44 -16.40 3.07 -8.62
N LYS A 45 -17.01 4.25 -8.53
CA LYS A 45 -16.54 5.47 -9.20
C LYS A 45 -15.11 5.82 -8.79
N ALA A 46 -14.82 5.85 -7.49
CA ALA A 46 -13.48 6.17 -7.00
C ALA A 46 -12.43 5.17 -7.51
N ALA A 47 -12.78 3.88 -7.53
CA ALA A 47 -11.92 2.78 -7.95
C ALA A 47 -11.64 2.77 -9.48
N THR A 48 -12.60 3.22 -10.29
CA THR A 48 -12.49 3.24 -11.76
C THR A 48 -11.90 4.56 -12.29
N GLU A 49 -12.16 5.69 -11.63
CA GLU A 49 -11.69 7.00 -12.09
C GLU A 49 -10.28 7.35 -11.58
N LEU A 50 -10.00 7.17 -10.29
CA LEU A 50 -8.70 7.55 -9.72
C LEU A 50 -7.95 6.37 -9.14
N GLY A 51 -8.66 5.35 -8.66
CA GLY A 51 -8.07 4.26 -7.89
C GLY A 51 -7.68 4.64 -6.46
N PHE A 52 -8.14 5.80 -5.96
CA PHE A 52 -7.88 6.30 -4.61
C PHE A 52 -9.16 6.85 -3.96
N TRP A 53 -9.35 6.57 -2.67
CA TRP A 53 -10.44 7.11 -1.86
C TRP A 53 -10.01 7.27 -0.41
N TYR A 54 -10.73 8.09 0.36
CA TYR A 54 -10.70 7.98 1.80
C TYR A 54 -11.72 6.96 2.27
N LEU A 55 -11.40 6.18 3.30
CA LEU A 55 -12.33 5.29 3.98
C LEU A 55 -12.52 5.78 5.42
N LYS A 56 -13.76 6.02 5.85
CA LYS A 56 -14.13 6.34 7.24
C LYS A 56 -14.90 5.20 7.87
N ASN A 57 -15.08 5.26 9.19
CA ASN A 57 -15.82 4.27 9.98
C ASN A 57 -15.28 2.84 9.83
N HIS A 58 -13.99 2.69 9.51
CA HIS A 58 -13.37 1.39 9.30
C HIS A 58 -13.02 0.65 10.60
N GLY A 59 -12.97 1.34 11.75
CA GLY A 59 -12.79 0.71 13.07
C GLY A 59 -11.39 0.13 13.35
N VAL A 60 -10.35 0.67 12.70
CA VAL A 60 -8.94 0.19 12.77
C VAL A 60 -8.02 1.25 13.40
N GLU A 61 -8.55 2.37 13.85
CA GLU A 61 -7.79 3.53 14.33
C GLU A 61 -6.94 3.18 15.56
N GLN A 62 -7.48 2.37 16.47
CA GLN A 62 -6.75 1.94 17.67
C GLN A 62 -5.60 0.98 17.32
N GLU A 63 -5.83 0.02 16.44
CA GLU A 63 -4.81 -0.92 15.98
C GLU A 63 -3.71 -0.19 15.21
N ALA A 64 -4.08 0.79 14.36
CA ALA A 64 -3.14 1.62 13.66
C ALA A 64 -2.26 2.44 14.62
N ASN A 65 -2.85 3.03 15.66
CA ASN A 65 -2.10 3.75 16.71
C ASN A 65 -1.12 2.83 17.44
N ASN A 66 -1.55 1.61 17.81
CA ASN A 66 -0.67 0.64 18.44
C ASN A 66 0.49 0.23 17.51
N MET A 67 0.22 0.03 16.22
CA MET A 67 1.25 -0.27 15.22
C MET A 67 2.25 0.88 15.04
N PHE A 68 1.79 2.13 15.13
CA PHE A 68 2.70 3.28 15.15
C PHE A 68 3.61 3.29 16.37
N ASP A 69 3.08 2.99 17.55
CA ASP A 69 3.90 2.87 18.77
C ASP A 69 4.95 1.77 18.64
N MET A 70 4.54 0.60 18.13
CA MET A 70 5.45 -0.50 17.84
C MET A 70 6.53 -0.07 16.85
N GLY A 71 6.13 0.59 15.76
CA GLY A 71 7.05 1.12 14.75
C GLY A 71 8.07 2.10 15.34
N ARG A 72 7.65 3.00 16.24
CA ARG A 72 8.55 3.92 16.96
C ARG A 72 9.57 3.16 17.79
N GLU A 73 9.11 2.26 18.65
CA GLU A 73 9.99 1.41 19.47
C GLU A 73 10.97 0.61 18.62
N THR A 74 10.53 0.08 17.47
CA THR A 74 11.41 -0.62 16.53
C THR A 74 12.45 0.30 15.90
N MET A 75 12.06 1.49 15.42
CA MET A 75 13.00 2.40 14.75
C MET A 75 13.99 3.07 15.71
N ASP A 76 13.65 3.14 17.00
CA ASP A 76 14.52 3.67 18.06
C ASP A 76 15.58 2.65 18.54
N LEU A 77 15.51 1.40 18.09
CA LEU A 77 16.59 0.43 18.32
C LEU A 77 17.88 0.87 17.61
N PRO A 78 19.07 0.52 18.16
CA PRO A 78 20.35 0.70 17.47
C PRO A 78 20.30 0.12 16.06
N LEU A 79 20.98 0.78 15.11
CA LEU A 79 20.97 0.36 13.71
C LEU A 79 21.45 -1.09 13.57
N GLU A 80 22.45 -1.48 14.33
CA GLU A 80 23.02 -2.83 14.36
C GLU A 80 21.98 -3.88 14.75
N GLU A 81 21.07 -3.55 15.68
CA GLU A 81 19.98 -4.44 16.09
C GLU A 81 18.91 -4.55 14.99
N LYS A 82 18.59 -3.45 14.30
CA LYS A 82 17.63 -3.46 13.19
C LYS A 82 18.17 -4.22 11.98
N MET A 83 19.45 -4.05 11.66
CA MET A 83 20.11 -4.65 10.49
C MET A 83 20.22 -6.17 10.54
N LYS A 84 20.12 -6.80 11.72
CA LYS A 84 19.98 -8.27 11.84
C LYS A 84 18.75 -8.82 11.11
N TYR A 85 17.75 -7.96 10.89
CA TYR A 85 16.48 -8.30 10.27
C TYR A 85 16.31 -7.64 8.90
N GLU A 86 17.41 -7.25 8.24
CA GLU A 86 17.33 -6.60 6.94
C GLU A 86 16.62 -7.50 5.90
N GLN A 87 15.84 -6.87 5.01
CA GLN A 87 15.02 -7.57 4.02
C GLN A 87 15.82 -8.33 2.94
N GLY A 88 17.08 -7.94 2.74
CA GLY A 88 17.96 -8.47 1.72
C GLY A 88 17.69 -7.90 0.35
N ASP A 89 18.47 -8.40 -0.61
CA ASP A 89 18.39 -8.03 -2.02
C ASP A 89 17.79 -9.14 -2.90
N GLY A 90 17.38 -10.25 -2.27
CA GLY A 90 16.88 -11.46 -2.93
C GLY A 90 15.43 -11.38 -3.43
N GLY A 91 14.76 -10.23 -3.29
CA GLY A 91 13.39 -10.02 -3.75
C GLY A 91 12.30 -10.22 -2.69
N SER A 92 12.68 -10.43 -1.42
CA SER A 92 11.75 -10.33 -0.29
C SER A 92 11.58 -8.86 0.14
N SER A 93 10.37 -8.49 0.58
CA SER A 93 10.11 -7.20 1.23
C SER A 93 10.01 -7.29 2.75
N PHE A 94 9.92 -8.49 3.31
CA PHE A 94 9.69 -8.65 4.75
C PHE A 94 10.94 -8.29 5.55
N GLY A 95 10.76 -7.71 6.74
CA GLY A 95 11.87 -7.28 7.59
C GLY A 95 12.17 -5.79 7.48
N TYR A 96 13.34 -5.41 7.99
CA TYR A 96 13.79 -4.04 8.08
C TYR A 96 14.44 -3.57 6.78
N LYS A 97 14.25 -2.30 6.45
CA LYS A 97 14.94 -1.61 5.36
C LYS A 97 15.52 -0.31 5.91
N ALA A 98 16.83 -0.16 5.79
CA ALA A 98 17.54 1.06 6.15
C ALA A 98 17.42 2.15 5.08
N ARG A 99 17.58 3.42 5.46
CA ARG A 99 17.58 4.58 4.55
C ARG A 99 18.59 4.42 3.40
N GLY A 100 18.20 4.86 2.21
CA GLY A 100 19.06 4.90 1.03
C GLY A 100 19.43 3.55 0.40
N GLN A 101 18.63 2.51 0.66
CA GLN A 101 18.77 1.18 0.06
C GLN A 101 17.96 1.01 -1.22
N VAL A 102 17.02 1.92 -1.52
CA VAL A 102 16.16 1.89 -2.71
C VAL A 102 16.35 3.15 -3.54
N ALA A 103 16.27 2.99 -4.87
CA ALA A 103 16.30 4.10 -5.82
C ALA A 103 14.92 4.77 -5.95
N THR A 104 14.87 6.10 -5.86
CA THR A 104 13.65 6.91 -6.04
C THR A 104 13.47 7.42 -7.46
N ASP A 105 14.49 7.36 -8.30
CA ASP A 105 14.43 7.80 -9.69
C ASP A 105 15.35 6.99 -10.61
N ALA A 106 15.23 7.25 -11.91
CA ALA A 106 16.04 6.67 -12.96
C ALA A 106 17.53 7.03 -12.85
N MET A 107 17.94 7.98 -12.01
CA MET A 107 19.34 8.33 -11.77
C MET A 107 19.95 7.53 -10.61
N GLY A 108 19.12 6.83 -9.83
CA GLY A 108 19.57 6.08 -8.66
C GLY A 108 19.67 6.94 -7.39
N THR A 109 18.95 8.08 -7.35
CA THR A 109 18.82 8.86 -6.12
C THR A 109 18.32 7.96 -5.00
N ARG A 110 19.02 7.99 -3.88
CA ARG A 110 18.73 7.14 -2.71
C ARG A 110 17.57 7.73 -1.93
N ASP A 111 16.63 6.87 -1.58
CA ASP A 111 15.50 7.24 -0.74
C ASP A 111 15.93 7.70 0.66
N ASN A 112 15.03 8.38 1.36
CA ASN A 112 15.30 8.93 2.68
C ASN A 112 14.54 8.25 3.82
N ILE A 113 13.97 7.07 3.60
CA ILE A 113 13.05 6.40 4.53
C ILE A 113 13.61 5.09 5.09
N GLU A 114 13.24 4.77 6.31
CA GLU A 114 13.39 3.43 6.86
C GLU A 114 12.01 2.83 7.13
N PHE A 115 11.90 1.51 7.03
CA PHE A 115 10.64 0.82 7.34
C PHE A 115 10.87 -0.58 7.89
N ILE A 116 9.86 -1.10 8.58
CA ILE A 116 9.75 -2.49 8.99
C ILE A 116 8.48 -3.06 8.36
N ASN A 117 8.63 -4.17 7.66
CA ASN A 117 7.54 -4.92 7.07
C ASN A 117 7.34 -6.22 7.84
N VAL A 118 6.13 -6.46 8.33
CA VAL A 118 5.74 -7.73 8.96
C VAL A 118 4.83 -8.49 8.00
N ALA A 119 5.22 -9.70 7.62
CA ALA A 119 4.44 -10.52 6.71
C ALA A 119 3.10 -10.91 7.34
N LYS A 120 2.02 -10.92 6.55
CA LYS A 120 0.71 -11.50 6.94
C LYS A 120 0.91 -12.91 7.48
N ASP A 121 1.68 -13.72 6.76
CA ASP A 121 1.85 -15.14 7.05
C ASP A 121 2.55 -15.36 8.40
N ASP A 122 3.57 -14.58 8.74
CA ASP A 122 4.23 -14.66 10.05
C ASP A 122 3.32 -14.17 11.19
N ALA A 123 2.54 -13.11 10.96
CA ALA A 123 1.57 -12.64 11.95
C ALA A 123 0.52 -13.73 12.25
N LEU A 124 -0.05 -14.35 11.21
CA LEU A 124 -1.09 -15.36 11.36
C LEU A 124 -0.56 -16.72 11.87
N ALA A 125 0.70 -17.04 11.61
CA ALA A 125 1.33 -18.28 12.07
C ALA A 125 1.93 -18.18 13.49
N TRP A 126 2.03 -16.98 14.06
CA TRP A 126 2.65 -16.73 15.36
C TRP A 126 2.11 -17.69 16.45
N PRO A 127 2.98 -18.31 17.29
CA PRO A 127 4.42 -18.06 17.44
C PRO A 127 5.34 -18.84 16.47
N LYS A 128 4.79 -19.53 15.47
CA LYS A 128 5.60 -20.18 14.43
C LYS A 128 6.11 -19.14 13.44
N GLN A 129 7.33 -19.37 12.93
CA GLN A 129 7.90 -18.57 11.86
C GLN A 129 7.49 -19.18 10.52
N ALA A 130 6.79 -18.42 9.68
CA ALA A 130 6.45 -18.81 8.31
C ALA A 130 7.57 -18.42 7.34
N HIS A 131 8.08 -17.18 7.45
CA HIS A 131 9.15 -16.65 6.61
C HIS A 131 10.36 -16.24 7.44
N ARG A 132 10.16 -15.38 8.46
CA ARG A 132 11.29 -14.81 9.22
C ARG A 132 10.93 -14.37 10.63
N SER A 133 11.96 -14.20 11.45
CA SER A 133 11.84 -13.51 12.73
C SER A 133 12.00 -11.99 12.55
N TYR A 134 11.58 -11.24 13.57
CA TYR A 134 11.57 -9.78 13.59
C TYR A 134 12.32 -9.22 14.81
N PRO A 135 12.64 -7.91 14.84
CA PRO A 135 13.20 -7.26 16.02
C PRO A 135 12.37 -7.54 17.28
N ARG A 136 13.03 -7.55 18.45
CA ARG A 136 12.40 -7.86 19.75
C ARG A 136 11.13 -7.04 20.03
N THR A 137 11.08 -5.79 19.57
CA THR A 137 9.94 -4.89 19.75
C THR A 137 8.73 -5.30 18.91
N VAL A 138 8.94 -5.83 17.70
CA VAL A 138 7.89 -6.44 16.89
C VAL A 138 7.40 -7.73 17.53
N ASN A 139 8.30 -8.66 17.86
CA ASN A 139 7.93 -9.96 18.44
C ASN A 139 7.18 -9.82 19.76
N ALA A 140 7.63 -8.92 20.65
CA ALA A 140 6.96 -8.66 21.94
C ALA A 140 5.54 -8.09 21.77
N ARG A 141 5.25 -7.49 20.61
CA ARG A 141 3.95 -6.89 20.28
C ARG A 141 3.20 -7.66 19.18
N MET A 142 3.65 -8.87 18.82
CA MET A 142 3.05 -9.62 17.72
C MET A 142 1.57 -9.93 18.00
N GLU A 143 1.27 -10.57 19.13
CA GLU A 143 -0.10 -10.95 19.51
C GLU A 143 -0.98 -9.75 19.86
N SER A 144 -0.43 -8.75 20.54
CA SER A 144 -1.20 -7.63 21.09
C SER A 144 -1.40 -6.46 20.11
N THR A 145 -0.57 -6.36 19.07
CA THR A 145 -0.55 -5.21 18.16
C THR A 145 -0.57 -5.63 16.69
N VAL A 146 0.37 -6.47 16.25
CA VAL A 146 0.51 -6.82 14.83
C VAL A 146 -0.65 -7.68 14.34
N VAL A 147 -0.96 -8.78 15.05
CA VAL A 147 -2.03 -9.70 14.67
C VAL A 147 -3.39 -9.02 14.60
N PRO A 148 -3.81 -8.21 15.59
CA PRO A 148 -5.07 -7.46 15.51
C PRO A 148 -5.13 -6.51 14.30
N PHE A 149 -4.05 -5.77 14.04
CA PHE A 149 -3.99 -4.87 12.88
C PHE A 149 -4.13 -5.65 11.57
N VAL A 150 -3.31 -6.69 11.37
CA VAL A 150 -3.34 -7.52 10.17
C VAL A 150 -4.73 -8.12 9.94
N ARG A 151 -5.35 -8.72 10.97
CA ARG A 151 -6.68 -9.33 10.86
C ARG A 151 -7.76 -8.31 10.50
N LYS A 152 -7.79 -7.15 11.16
CA LYS A 152 -8.78 -6.11 10.87
C LYS A 152 -8.58 -5.51 9.48
N SER A 153 -7.34 -5.26 9.05
CA SER A 153 -7.07 -4.78 7.69
C SER A 153 -7.46 -5.82 6.63
N MET A 154 -7.29 -7.11 6.92
CA MET A 154 -7.78 -8.19 6.05
C MET A 154 -9.31 -8.22 5.97
N GLU A 155 -10.02 -8.03 7.08
CA GLU A 155 -11.50 -7.95 7.08
C GLU A 155 -11.99 -6.78 6.22
N VAL A 156 -11.44 -5.58 6.44
CA VAL A 156 -11.78 -4.38 5.64
C VAL A 156 -11.53 -4.64 4.16
N ASN A 157 -10.35 -5.14 3.80
CA ASN A 157 -10.01 -5.36 2.41
C ASN A 157 -10.81 -6.50 1.78
N ALA A 158 -11.19 -7.54 2.53
CA ALA A 158 -12.08 -8.60 2.05
C ALA A 158 -13.45 -8.04 1.65
N THR A 159 -14.04 -7.17 2.48
CA THR A 159 -15.30 -6.50 2.14
C THR A 159 -15.21 -5.70 0.84
N LEU A 160 -14.11 -4.95 0.65
CA LEU A 160 -13.91 -4.18 -0.59
C LEU A 160 -13.70 -5.09 -1.81
N LEU A 161 -12.97 -6.20 -1.64
CA LEU A 161 -12.79 -7.21 -2.68
C LEU A 161 -14.13 -7.83 -3.10
N ASP A 162 -15.04 -8.10 -2.17
CA ASP A 162 -16.36 -8.65 -2.48
C ASP A 162 -17.19 -7.68 -3.33
N VAL A 163 -17.17 -6.37 -3.01
CA VAL A 163 -17.81 -5.34 -3.84
C VAL A 163 -17.22 -5.31 -5.25
N PHE A 164 -15.89 -5.32 -5.39
CA PHE A 164 -15.26 -5.34 -6.71
C PHE A 164 -15.57 -6.62 -7.47
N ASN A 165 -15.64 -7.77 -6.79
CA ASN A 165 -15.98 -9.05 -7.39
C ASN A 165 -17.37 -8.97 -8.05
N GLU A 166 -18.37 -8.47 -7.31
CA GLU A 166 -19.73 -8.29 -7.81
C GLU A 166 -19.79 -7.28 -8.96
N LYS A 167 -19.19 -6.09 -8.79
CA LYS A 167 -19.24 -5.02 -9.79
C LYS A 167 -18.51 -5.36 -11.09
N LEU A 168 -17.50 -6.23 -11.03
CA LEU A 168 -16.83 -6.77 -12.20
C LEU A 168 -17.61 -7.92 -12.85
N GLY A 169 -18.73 -8.36 -12.28
CA GLY A 169 -19.52 -9.50 -12.79
C GLY A 169 -18.76 -10.83 -12.71
N LEU A 170 -17.87 -10.97 -11.73
CA LEU A 170 -17.11 -12.21 -11.52
C LEU A 170 -17.94 -13.24 -10.75
N PRO A 171 -17.62 -14.55 -10.86
CA PRO A 171 -18.22 -15.58 -10.03
C PRO A 171 -18.00 -15.28 -8.54
N GLU A 172 -18.93 -15.70 -7.70
CA GLU A 172 -18.84 -15.50 -6.25
C GLU A 172 -17.48 -15.99 -5.70
N GLY A 173 -16.78 -15.11 -4.98
CA GLY A 173 -15.50 -15.42 -4.35
C GLY A 173 -14.30 -15.55 -5.30
N ALA A 174 -14.41 -15.20 -6.58
CA ALA A 174 -13.29 -15.28 -7.54
C ALA A 174 -12.07 -14.45 -7.12
N LEU A 175 -12.28 -13.23 -6.63
CA LEU A 175 -11.22 -12.41 -6.06
C LEU A 175 -10.76 -12.92 -4.69
N ALA A 176 -11.69 -13.36 -3.83
CA ALA A 176 -11.36 -13.90 -2.51
C ALA A 176 -10.44 -15.14 -2.60
N LYS A 177 -10.72 -16.04 -3.55
CA LYS A 177 -9.89 -17.24 -3.82
C LYS A 177 -8.45 -16.88 -4.17
N ARG A 178 -8.26 -15.80 -4.93
CA ARG A 178 -6.93 -15.27 -5.31
C ARG A 178 -6.21 -14.58 -4.15
N HIS A 179 -6.92 -14.28 -3.07
CA HIS A 179 -6.39 -13.66 -1.85
C HIS A 179 -6.59 -14.57 -0.63
N SER A 180 -6.57 -15.90 -0.84
CA SER A 180 -6.80 -16.87 0.22
C SER A 180 -5.86 -16.65 1.40
N VAL A 181 -6.41 -16.73 2.61
CA VAL A 181 -5.64 -16.63 3.86
C VAL A 181 -4.69 -17.81 4.02
N GLU A 182 -5.07 -18.97 3.47
CA GLU A 182 -4.33 -20.24 3.57
C GLU A 182 -3.11 -20.28 2.64
N GLU A 183 -3.06 -19.43 1.61
CA GLU A 183 -1.93 -19.34 0.70
C GLU A 183 -0.95 -18.26 1.17
N PHE A 184 0.35 -18.56 1.09
CA PHE A 184 1.38 -17.55 1.29
C PHE A 184 1.29 -16.49 0.19
N SER A 185 1.51 -15.24 0.58
CA SER A 185 1.44 -14.10 -0.33
C SER A 185 2.49 -13.07 0.05
N GLY A 186 2.71 -12.09 -0.82
CA GLY A 186 3.47 -10.90 -0.46
C GLY A 186 2.74 -9.93 0.47
N SER A 187 1.58 -10.27 1.05
CA SER A 187 0.82 -9.33 1.89
C SER A 187 1.58 -8.98 3.18
N GLU A 188 1.59 -7.71 3.55
CA GLU A 188 2.43 -7.20 4.65
C GLU A 188 1.89 -5.94 5.32
N ALA A 189 2.19 -5.79 6.61
CA ALA A 189 2.03 -4.52 7.33
C ALA A 189 3.37 -3.77 7.35
N ARG A 190 3.38 -2.53 6.85
CA ARG A 190 4.57 -1.67 6.77
C ARG A 190 4.44 -0.46 7.69
N CYS A 191 5.35 -0.33 8.66
CA CYS A 191 5.57 0.92 9.40
C CYS A 191 6.77 1.66 8.81
N THR A 192 6.53 2.84 8.23
CA THR A 192 7.56 3.68 7.60
C THR A 192 7.82 4.93 8.43
N LYS A 193 9.11 5.22 8.66
CA LYS A 193 9.61 6.46 9.24
C LYS A 193 10.34 7.29 8.19
N SER A 194 10.02 8.57 8.11
CA SER A 194 10.80 9.57 7.37
C SER A 194 11.19 10.69 8.33
N PRO A 195 12.45 11.14 8.33
CA PRO A 195 12.87 12.21 9.22
C PRO A 195 12.39 13.59 8.72
N PRO A 196 12.50 14.62 9.58
CA PRO A 196 12.33 16.00 9.16
C PRO A 196 13.26 16.35 8.00
N THR A 197 12.74 17.07 7.02
CA THR A 197 13.46 17.46 5.80
C THR A 197 13.29 18.97 5.56
N PRO A 198 13.81 19.83 6.45
CA PRO A 198 13.61 21.28 6.34
C PRO A 198 14.27 21.90 5.10
N THR A 199 15.37 21.30 4.64
CA THR A 199 16.24 21.76 3.56
C THR A 199 16.36 20.77 2.41
N GLU A 200 15.83 19.56 2.55
CA GLU A 200 15.95 18.51 1.54
C GLU A 200 14.67 18.38 0.70
N THR A 201 14.84 18.28 -0.61
CA THR A 201 13.77 17.98 -1.57
C THR A 201 13.72 16.49 -1.96
N ARG A 202 14.55 15.66 -1.32
CA ARG A 202 14.67 14.23 -1.64
C ARG A 202 13.34 13.53 -1.42
N LEU A 203 12.91 12.76 -2.43
CA LEU A 203 11.71 11.93 -2.33
C LEU A 203 11.92 10.84 -1.27
N GLY A 204 10.88 10.58 -0.48
CA GLY A 204 10.83 9.42 0.38
C GLY A 204 10.59 8.15 -0.44
N ILE A 205 9.68 8.23 -1.42
CA ILE A 205 9.42 7.16 -2.40
C ILE A 205 9.21 7.80 -3.77
N GLY A 206 9.91 7.30 -4.77
CA GLY A 206 9.75 7.73 -6.17
C GLY A 206 8.34 7.51 -6.73
N ALA A 207 8.07 8.08 -7.91
CA ALA A 207 6.83 7.78 -8.63
C ALA A 207 6.71 6.27 -8.90
N HIS A 208 5.56 5.69 -8.55
CA HIS A 208 5.27 4.26 -8.72
C HIS A 208 3.76 4.00 -8.64
N THR A 209 3.36 2.81 -9.05
CA THR A 209 2.11 2.18 -8.64
C THR A 209 2.39 1.07 -7.62
N ASP A 210 1.39 0.77 -6.81
CA ASP A 210 1.52 -0.24 -5.76
C ASP A 210 1.50 -1.66 -6.30
N PHE A 211 2.20 -2.53 -5.58
CA PHE A 211 2.18 -3.96 -5.85
C PHE A 211 0.90 -4.58 -5.31
N GLY A 212 0.39 -5.59 -6.00
CA GLY A 212 -0.76 -6.35 -5.51
C GLY A 212 -2.06 -5.60 -5.76
N SER A 213 -3.01 -5.74 -4.85
CA SER A 213 -4.42 -5.45 -5.15
C SER A 213 -4.94 -4.22 -4.43
N LEU A 214 -4.67 -4.09 -3.12
CA LEU A 214 -5.18 -3.01 -2.28
C LEU A 214 -4.12 -2.55 -1.28
N SER A 215 -4.09 -1.25 -1.05
CA SER A 215 -3.30 -0.59 -0.01
C SER A 215 -4.23 0.11 0.96
N PHE A 216 -4.09 -0.18 2.26
CA PHE A 216 -4.85 0.44 3.34
C PHE A 216 -3.91 1.30 4.19
N LEU A 217 -3.83 2.59 3.88
CA LEU A 217 -2.85 3.54 4.41
C LEU A 217 -3.43 4.41 5.52
N HIS A 218 -2.73 4.45 6.65
CA HIS A 218 -2.87 5.45 7.69
C HIS A 218 -1.65 6.37 7.69
N ASN A 219 -1.86 7.67 7.51
CA ASN A 219 -0.83 8.70 7.70
C ASN A 219 -1.32 9.75 8.71
N ARG A 220 -0.39 10.61 9.15
CA ARG A 220 -0.68 11.72 10.08
C ARG A 220 -0.25 13.08 9.52
N LEU A 221 0.84 13.07 8.76
CA LEU A 221 1.34 14.22 8.00
C LEU A 221 1.12 14.00 6.50
N GLY A 222 1.19 15.09 5.74
CA GLY A 222 1.18 15.06 4.28
C GLY A 222 2.39 14.33 3.69
N GLY A 223 2.63 14.56 2.40
CA GLY A 223 3.74 13.97 1.65
C GLY A 223 3.30 12.96 0.59
N LEU A 224 2.13 12.33 0.72
CA LEU A 224 1.57 11.55 -0.38
C LEU A 224 1.10 12.50 -1.49
N GLN A 225 1.56 12.24 -2.72
CA GLN A 225 1.05 12.89 -3.91
C GLN A 225 0.60 11.85 -4.93
N VAL A 226 -0.47 12.15 -5.63
CA VAL A 226 -0.95 11.41 -6.81
C VAL A 226 -0.73 12.27 -8.05
N LEU A 227 -0.59 11.63 -9.20
CA LEU A 227 -0.74 12.30 -10.49
C LEU A 227 -2.13 11.93 -11.01
N PRO A 228 -3.11 12.86 -11.03
CA PRO A 228 -4.42 12.54 -11.56
C PRO A 228 -4.34 12.17 -13.05
N PRO A 229 -5.22 11.28 -13.54
CA PRO A 229 -5.31 10.98 -14.96
C PRO A 229 -5.44 12.25 -15.81
N ASN A 230 -4.73 12.29 -16.93
CA ASN A 230 -4.68 13.45 -17.84
C ASN A 230 -4.12 14.75 -17.21
N SER A 231 -3.44 14.67 -16.06
CA SER A 231 -2.77 15.82 -15.44
C SER A 231 -1.26 15.71 -15.57
N GLU A 232 -0.59 16.83 -15.78
CA GLU A 232 0.86 16.96 -15.67
C GLU A 232 1.31 17.40 -14.26
N THR A 233 0.35 17.68 -13.37
CA THR A 233 0.61 18.27 -12.05
C THR A 233 0.38 17.26 -10.94
N TRP A 234 1.42 17.01 -10.15
CA TRP A 234 1.34 16.24 -8.91
C TRP A 234 0.52 16.99 -7.86
N GLN A 235 -0.45 16.31 -7.26
CA GLN A 235 -1.36 16.87 -6.26
C GLN A 235 -1.25 16.10 -4.95
N TYR A 236 -1.20 16.81 -3.82
CA TYR A 236 -1.14 16.19 -2.50
C TYR A 236 -2.48 15.57 -2.09
N ILE A 237 -2.39 14.48 -1.33
CA ILE A 237 -3.52 13.93 -0.58
C ILE A 237 -3.40 14.40 0.87
N LYS A 238 -4.40 15.15 1.34
CA LYS A 238 -4.45 15.70 2.70
C LYS A 238 -4.87 14.60 3.69
N PRO A 239 -4.06 14.24 4.69
CA PRO A 239 -4.50 13.32 5.73
C PRO A 239 -5.73 13.89 6.46
N ILE A 240 -6.76 13.05 6.65
CA ILE A 240 -7.94 13.40 7.43
C ILE A 240 -7.95 12.52 8.70
N PRO A 241 -7.96 13.11 9.92
CA PRO A 241 -8.04 12.33 11.15
C PRO A 241 -9.27 11.41 11.17
N GLY A 242 -9.07 10.13 11.49
CA GLY A 242 -10.13 9.11 11.51
C GLY A 242 -10.43 8.47 10.16
N TYR A 243 -9.69 8.83 9.11
CA TYR A 243 -9.85 8.26 7.78
C TYR A 243 -8.57 7.52 7.40
N ALA A 244 -8.73 6.38 6.74
CA ALA A 244 -7.67 5.75 5.97
C ALA A 244 -7.69 6.30 4.54
N ILE A 245 -6.54 6.23 3.87
CA ILE A 245 -6.44 6.39 2.42
C ILE A 245 -6.34 4.99 1.84
N CYS A 246 -7.22 4.65 0.92
CA CYS A 246 -7.20 3.38 0.23
C CYS A 246 -6.81 3.61 -1.23
N ASN A 247 -6.05 2.67 -1.80
CA ASN A 247 -5.81 2.66 -3.23
C ASN A 247 -5.68 1.25 -3.80
N LEU A 248 -5.96 1.15 -5.10
CA LEU A 248 -5.77 -0.06 -5.88
C LEU A 248 -4.31 -0.17 -6.36
N GLY A 249 -3.85 -1.42 -6.47
CA GLY A 249 -2.55 -1.77 -7.03
C GLY A 249 -2.67 -2.51 -8.37
N ASP A 250 -1.52 -2.80 -8.97
CA ASP A 250 -1.46 -3.31 -10.35
C ASP A 250 -2.10 -4.69 -10.52
N ALA A 251 -2.05 -5.58 -9.52
CA ALA A 251 -2.66 -6.90 -9.65
C ALA A 251 -4.18 -6.81 -9.79
N MET A 252 -4.84 -5.88 -9.07
CA MET A 252 -6.28 -5.69 -9.23
C MET A 252 -6.61 -5.03 -10.58
N ALA A 253 -5.80 -4.07 -11.01
CA ALA A 253 -5.95 -3.47 -12.34
C ALA A 253 -5.81 -4.53 -13.44
N ILE A 254 -4.82 -5.42 -13.34
CA ILE A 254 -4.62 -6.56 -14.25
C ILE A 254 -5.84 -7.49 -14.22
N PHE A 255 -6.27 -7.97 -13.04
CA PHE A 255 -7.42 -8.88 -12.93
C PHE A 255 -8.68 -8.30 -13.58
N SER A 256 -8.91 -6.99 -13.42
CA SER A 256 -10.05 -6.28 -14.00
C SER A 256 -9.90 -5.94 -15.49
N GLY A 257 -8.81 -6.31 -16.16
CA GLY A 257 -8.54 -5.93 -17.55
C GLY A 257 -8.36 -4.41 -17.75
N GLY A 258 -8.00 -3.68 -16.69
CA GLY A 258 -7.84 -2.23 -16.69
C GLY A 258 -9.10 -1.41 -16.37
N ILE A 259 -10.22 -2.04 -16.00
CA ILE A 259 -11.43 -1.33 -15.54
C ILE A 259 -11.16 -0.61 -14.22
N LEU A 260 -10.54 -1.31 -13.27
CA LEU A 260 -10.09 -0.74 -12.00
C LEU A 260 -8.71 -0.11 -12.18
N ARG A 261 -8.51 1.08 -11.64
CA ARG A 261 -7.32 1.89 -11.93
C ARG A 261 -6.28 1.76 -10.82
N SER A 262 -5.07 1.36 -11.19
CA SER A 262 -3.87 1.51 -10.34
C SER A 262 -3.20 2.82 -10.71
N ASN A 263 -3.22 3.82 -9.83
CA ASN A 263 -2.75 5.17 -10.16
C ASN A 263 -1.37 5.50 -9.61
N ILE A 264 -0.59 6.24 -10.40
CA ILE A 264 0.77 6.60 -10.06
C ILE A 264 0.79 7.63 -8.92
N HIS A 265 1.62 7.33 -7.93
CA HIS A 265 1.76 8.14 -6.73
C HIS A 265 3.24 8.18 -6.28
N ARG A 266 3.57 9.15 -5.42
CA ARG A 266 4.91 9.31 -4.84
C ARG A 266 4.82 9.82 -3.41
N VAL A 267 5.92 9.68 -2.67
CA VAL A 267 6.05 10.24 -1.32
C VAL A 267 7.12 11.31 -1.31
N CYS A 268 6.68 12.55 -1.15
CA CYS A 268 7.50 13.75 -0.97
C CYS A 268 7.67 14.07 0.52
N PRO A 269 8.61 14.97 0.86
CA PRO A 269 8.58 15.68 2.14
C PRO A 269 7.17 16.23 2.45
N PRO A 270 6.71 16.21 3.72
CA PRO A 270 5.47 16.88 4.08
C PRO A 270 5.48 18.36 3.68
N PRO A 271 4.35 18.94 3.28
CA PRO A 271 4.31 20.32 2.78
C PRO A 271 4.35 21.37 3.91
N GLY A 272 4.79 22.58 3.58
CA GLY A 272 4.79 23.74 4.50
C GLY A 272 5.53 23.47 5.82
N ALA A 273 4.92 23.87 6.94
CA ALA A 273 5.50 23.69 8.28
C ALA A 273 5.61 22.21 8.70
N GLN A 274 4.88 21.29 8.07
CA GLN A 274 4.94 19.87 8.39
C GLN A 274 6.30 19.24 8.07
N LYS A 275 7.10 19.82 7.15
CA LYS A 275 8.43 19.30 6.79
C LYS A 275 9.43 19.25 7.95
N HIS A 276 9.16 20.00 9.01
CA HIS A 276 9.99 20.06 10.22
C HIS A 276 9.71 18.91 11.19
N TRP A 277 8.78 18.01 10.86
CA TRP A 277 8.34 16.93 11.72
C TRP A 277 8.69 15.57 11.13
N GLU A 278 8.89 14.59 12.02
CA GLU A 278 8.99 13.20 11.62
C GLU A 278 7.67 12.73 11.01
N ARG A 279 7.74 12.14 9.82
CA ARG A 279 6.58 11.57 9.13
C ARG A 279 6.53 10.08 9.41
N TRP A 280 5.35 9.64 9.85
CA TRP A 280 5.01 8.23 10.02
C TRP A 280 3.86 7.85 9.08
N SER A 281 3.96 6.68 8.48
CA SER A 281 2.86 6.03 7.77
C SER A 281 2.83 4.53 8.06
N LEU A 282 1.62 4.00 8.19
CA LEU A 282 1.33 2.59 8.36
C LEU A 282 0.48 2.14 7.17
N VAL A 283 0.89 1.09 6.47
CA VAL A 283 0.13 0.54 5.36
C VAL A 283 -0.06 -0.96 5.57
N TYR A 284 -1.26 -1.47 5.32
CA TYR A 284 -1.44 -2.88 5.03
C TYR A 284 -1.58 -3.08 3.52
N PHE A 285 -0.67 -3.86 2.94
CA PHE A 285 -0.70 -4.23 1.53
C PHE A 285 -1.35 -5.59 1.37
N THR A 286 -2.43 -5.66 0.61
CA THR A 286 -3.07 -6.91 0.20
C THR A 286 -2.57 -7.31 -1.17
N ARG A 287 -1.99 -8.51 -1.27
CA ARG A 287 -1.47 -9.09 -2.51
C ARG A 287 -2.07 -10.47 -2.75
N PRO A 288 -2.18 -10.91 -4.02
CA PRO A 288 -2.65 -12.25 -4.33
C PRO A 288 -1.72 -13.33 -3.77
N GLY A 289 -2.25 -14.55 -3.63
CA GLY A 289 -1.48 -15.75 -3.33
C GLY A 289 -0.30 -15.92 -4.29
N ASN A 290 0.81 -16.46 -3.79
CA ASN A 290 2.07 -16.55 -4.52
C ASN A 290 1.95 -17.26 -5.87
N SER A 291 1.10 -18.27 -5.97
CA SER A 291 0.91 -19.09 -7.17
C SER A 291 -0.09 -18.49 -8.19
N VAL A 292 -0.80 -17.42 -7.82
CA VAL A 292 -1.82 -16.81 -8.68
C VAL A 292 -1.15 -16.16 -9.89
N ASN A 293 -1.52 -16.60 -11.10
CA ASN A 293 -1.12 -15.96 -12.34
C ASN A 293 -1.78 -14.60 -12.50
N LEU A 294 -1.00 -13.59 -12.89
CA LEU A 294 -1.51 -12.23 -13.10
C LEU A 294 -1.92 -12.04 -14.57
N HIS A 295 -3.21 -12.25 -14.84
CA HIS A 295 -3.90 -12.00 -16.11
C HIS A 295 -5.30 -11.42 -15.88
N ALA A 296 -5.85 -10.75 -16.89
CA ALA A 296 -7.22 -10.27 -16.93
C ALA A 296 -8.20 -11.44 -16.94
N LEU A 297 -9.22 -11.36 -16.09
CA LEU A 297 -10.16 -12.46 -15.85
C LEU A 297 -11.27 -12.52 -16.92
N VAL A 298 -10.89 -12.50 -18.20
CA VAL A 298 -11.80 -12.45 -19.34
C VAL A 298 -12.64 -13.72 -19.48
N GLU A 299 -12.14 -14.85 -18.98
CA GLU A 299 -12.82 -16.14 -18.97
C GLU A 299 -13.88 -16.22 -17.87
N GLU A 300 -13.75 -15.40 -16.83
CA GLU A 300 -14.63 -15.40 -15.66
C GLU A 300 -15.66 -14.27 -15.70
N SER A 301 -15.45 -13.22 -16.51
CA SER A 301 -16.39 -12.10 -16.63
C SER A 301 -16.56 -11.64 -18.08
N PRO A 302 -17.78 -11.72 -18.65
CA PRO A 302 -18.10 -11.11 -19.94
C PRO A 302 -17.85 -9.60 -19.96
N LEU A 303 -18.01 -8.92 -18.82
CA LEU A 303 -17.77 -7.49 -18.69
C LEU A 303 -16.28 -7.18 -18.86
N ILE A 304 -15.40 -7.97 -18.25
CA ILE A 304 -13.94 -7.83 -18.41
C ILE A 304 -13.54 -8.19 -19.85
N ALA A 305 -14.08 -9.27 -20.41
CA ALA A 305 -13.83 -9.67 -21.80
C ALA A 305 -14.18 -8.56 -22.80
N ASP A 306 -15.36 -7.97 -22.66
CA ASP A 306 -15.84 -6.88 -23.51
C ASP A 306 -14.98 -5.61 -23.36
N TYR A 307 -14.52 -5.30 -22.15
CA TYR A 307 -13.65 -4.14 -21.92
C TYR A 307 -12.27 -4.34 -22.54
N VAL A 308 -11.65 -5.51 -22.33
CA VAL A 308 -10.36 -5.87 -22.92
C VAL A 308 -10.41 -5.88 -24.44
N ALA A 309 -11.49 -6.42 -25.04
CA ALA A 309 -11.66 -6.43 -26.49
C ALA A 309 -11.73 -5.01 -27.11
N LYS A 310 -12.19 -4.01 -26.34
CA LYS A 310 -12.25 -2.60 -26.75
C LYS A 310 -10.94 -1.84 -26.50
N HIS A 311 -10.03 -2.39 -25.70
CA HIS A 311 -8.74 -1.78 -25.32
C HIS A 311 -7.58 -2.78 -25.50
N PRO A 312 -7.34 -3.29 -26.73
CA PRO A 312 -6.34 -4.32 -26.99
C PRO A 312 -4.90 -3.89 -26.71
N GLU A 313 -4.64 -2.58 -26.61
CA GLU A 313 -3.33 -2.00 -26.30
C GLU A 313 -2.93 -2.11 -24.81
N GLY A 314 -3.87 -2.47 -23.92
CA GLY A 314 -3.60 -2.65 -22.50
C GLY A 314 -2.71 -3.86 -22.19
N ILE A 315 -2.01 -3.82 -21.05
CA ILE A 315 -1.32 -5.01 -20.53
C ILE A 315 -2.32 -5.86 -19.76
N HIS A 316 -2.73 -6.96 -20.38
CA HIS A 316 -3.76 -7.86 -19.85
C HIS A 316 -3.18 -9.14 -19.24
N GLU A 317 -1.88 -9.41 -19.38
CA GLU A 317 -1.20 -10.53 -18.76
C GLU A 317 0.28 -10.23 -18.56
N THR A 318 0.84 -10.67 -17.43
CA THR A 318 2.27 -10.51 -17.12
C THR A 318 3.13 -11.69 -17.52
N GLY A 319 2.52 -12.85 -17.81
CA GLY A 319 3.20 -14.12 -18.04
C GLY A 319 3.90 -14.68 -16.79
N ALA A 320 3.53 -14.19 -15.60
CA ALA A 320 4.16 -14.54 -14.34
C ALA A 320 3.12 -14.75 -13.22
N THR A 321 3.50 -15.55 -12.24
CA THR A 321 2.81 -15.62 -10.96
C THR A 321 3.00 -14.34 -10.15
N SER A 322 2.11 -14.11 -9.18
CA SER A 322 2.20 -13.02 -8.20
C SER A 322 3.57 -12.99 -7.54
N LEU A 323 4.12 -14.15 -7.14
CA LEU A 323 5.44 -14.24 -6.50
C LEU A 323 6.58 -13.85 -7.44
N GLU A 324 6.61 -14.35 -8.66
CA GLU A 324 7.67 -14.04 -9.63
C GLU A 324 7.66 -12.56 -9.99
N TRP A 325 6.48 -12.01 -10.28
CA TRP A 325 6.29 -10.61 -10.60
C TRP A 325 6.72 -9.71 -9.43
N PHE A 326 6.27 -10.05 -8.22
CA PHE A 326 6.63 -9.36 -6.99
C PHE A 326 8.14 -9.38 -6.72
N THR A 327 8.75 -10.58 -6.77
CA THR A 327 10.18 -10.80 -6.53
C THR A 327 11.02 -9.98 -7.50
N ARG A 328 10.69 -10.00 -8.79
CA ARG A 328 11.37 -9.20 -9.83
C ARG A 328 11.33 -7.72 -9.48
N ARG A 329 10.14 -7.19 -9.18
CA ARG A 329 9.99 -5.76 -8.90
C ARG A 329 10.78 -5.37 -7.65
N ILE A 330 10.70 -6.12 -6.55
CA ILE A 330 11.46 -5.83 -5.32
C ILE A 330 12.97 -5.87 -5.57
N LYS A 331 13.48 -6.91 -6.25
CA LYS A 331 14.92 -7.00 -6.60
C LYS A 331 15.38 -5.73 -7.32
N ASN A 332 14.61 -5.29 -8.30
CA ASN A 332 14.95 -4.16 -9.16
C ASN A 332 14.83 -2.79 -8.47
N GLN A 333 14.21 -2.70 -7.29
CA GLN A 333 14.20 -1.48 -6.47
C GLN A 333 15.52 -1.25 -5.72
N ARG A 334 16.26 -2.33 -5.44
CA ARG A 334 17.44 -2.30 -4.57
C ARG A 334 18.63 -1.67 -5.27
N ILE A 335 19.30 -0.75 -4.58
CA ILE A 335 20.48 -0.05 -5.10
C ILE A 335 21.60 -1.04 -5.47
N SER A 336 21.79 -2.10 -4.70
CA SER A 336 22.81 -3.14 -4.95
C SER A 336 22.56 -3.95 -6.23
N ASN A 337 21.31 -4.07 -6.66
CA ASN A 337 20.94 -4.79 -7.89
C ASN A 337 20.91 -3.89 -9.13
N ARG A 338 21.10 -2.59 -8.96
CA ARG A 338 20.98 -1.61 -10.03
C ARG A 338 22.14 -1.70 -11.02
N LYS A 339 21.83 -1.94 -12.29
CA LYS A 339 22.82 -1.91 -13.40
C LYS A 339 22.74 -0.64 -14.24
N GLY A 340 21.58 0.03 -14.22
CA GLY A 340 21.30 1.24 -14.98
C GLY A 340 19.86 1.72 -14.78
N PRO A 341 19.42 2.75 -15.53
CA PRO A 341 18.06 3.30 -15.48
C PRO A 341 16.98 2.26 -15.77
N GLU A 342 17.25 1.31 -16.67
CA GLU A 342 16.34 0.23 -17.07
C GLU A 342 15.99 -0.70 -15.89
N THR A 343 16.94 -0.94 -14.99
CA THR A 343 16.67 -1.72 -13.77
C THR A 343 15.60 -1.03 -12.93
N TRP A 344 15.70 0.29 -12.74
CA TRP A 344 14.71 1.04 -11.96
C TRP A 344 13.35 1.07 -12.65
N MET A 345 13.31 1.29 -13.97
CA MET A 345 12.07 1.28 -14.76
C MET A 345 11.32 -0.04 -14.60
N ALA A 346 12.03 -1.17 -14.63
CA ALA A 346 11.47 -2.51 -14.42
C ALA A 346 10.92 -2.78 -13.00
N SER A 347 11.01 -1.82 -12.08
CA SER A 347 10.52 -1.95 -10.70
C SER A 347 9.22 -1.17 -10.41
N ARG A 348 8.77 -0.31 -11.34
CA ARG A 348 7.79 0.77 -11.06
C ARG A 348 6.32 0.37 -11.11
N GLY A 349 5.97 -0.76 -11.73
CA GLY A 349 4.57 -1.21 -11.83
C GLY A 349 3.74 -0.46 -12.87
N THR A 350 4.32 0.56 -13.52
CA THR A 350 3.72 1.34 -14.61
C THR A 350 3.66 0.56 -15.93
N GLU A 351 3.50 -0.76 -15.83
CA GLU A 351 3.32 -1.66 -16.96
C GLU A 351 1.98 -1.34 -17.63
N ILE A 352 0.96 -1.07 -16.82
CA ILE A 352 -0.28 -0.41 -17.28
C ILE A 352 0.04 1.08 -17.43
N ARG A 353 0.51 1.50 -18.60
CA ARG A 353 0.56 2.93 -18.95
C ARG A 353 -0.88 3.41 -19.08
N VAL A 354 -1.34 4.21 -18.12
CA VAL A 354 -2.60 4.98 -18.23
C VAL A 354 -2.36 6.19 -19.12
#